data_AF-A0A3D9GM67-F1
#
_entry.id   AF-A0A3D9GM67-F1
#
_cell.length_a   1.000
_cell.length_b   1.000
_cell.length_c   1.000
_cell.angle_alpha   90.00
_cell.angle_beta   90.00
_cell.angle_gamma   90.00
#
_symmetry.space_group_name_H-M   'P 1'
#
loop_
_entity.id
_entity.type
_entity.pdbx_description
1 polymer ?
#
loop_
_entity_poly.entity_id
_entity_poly.type
_entity_poly.pdbx_seq_one_letter_code
_entity_poly.pdbx_strand_id
1 'polypeptide(L)'
;MIYILEEPRGRAYEGLISMAFRVCDEFILVKKDQLTLTPAMEALAERLKPYVKTVKKQDAWPGTQLFGHYADVYYFDCQPPLEKLILESADGLYEWVWPNLLEDLCFFKGGQPWLVNIAHEHEAWIQTDDREEISQFRGIEGLMVY
;
A
#
# COMPACT_ATOMS: atom_id res chain seq x y z
N MET A 1 -6.07 -16.13 2.46
CA MET A 1 -5.24 -15.02 2.97
C MET A 1 -3.93 -15.61 3.46
N ILE A 2 -2.84 -14.90 3.25
CA ILE A 2 -1.50 -15.30 3.62
C ILE A 2 -0.91 -14.12 4.38
N TYR A 3 -0.64 -14.31 5.66
CA TYR A 3 -0.24 -13.23 6.55
C TYR A 3 1.25 -12.96 6.44
N ILE A 4 1.63 -11.70 6.50
CA ILE A 4 3.03 -11.27 6.58
C ILE A 4 3.45 -11.28 8.05
N LEU A 5 4.47 -12.08 8.37
CA LEU A 5 4.91 -12.34 9.76
C LEU A 5 5.71 -11.20 10.36
N GLU A 6 6.51 -10.54 9.54
CA GLU A 6 7.40 -9.44 9.93
C GLU A 6 7.41 -8.41 8.81
N GLU A 7 7.72 -7.15 9.14
CA GLU A 7 7.76 -6.07 8.16
C GLU A 7 8.69 -6.43 6.99
N PRO A 8 8.19 -6.50 5.75
CA PRO A 8 9.04 -6.58 4.57
C PRO A 8 9.81 -5.26 4.46
N ARG A 9 11.14 -5.35 4.39
CA ARG A 9 12.05 -4.20 4.25
C ARG A 9 13.10 -4.43 3.17
N GLY A 10 13.68 -3.35 2.63
CA GLY A 10 14.70 -3.39 1.58
C GLY A 10 14.28 -4.27 0.42
N ARG A 11 15.10 -5.28 0.08
CA ARG A 11 14.80 -6.20 -1.05
C ARG A 11 13.49 -6.96 -0.91
N ALA A 12 13.07 -7.30 0.30
CA ALA A 12 11.79 -7.98 0.52
C ALA A 12 10.61 -7.06 0.19
N TYR A 13 10.71 -5.78 0.61
CA TYR A 13 9.76 -4.74 0.24
C TYR A 13 9.76 -4.48 -1.26
N GLU A 14 10.93 -4.27 -1.87
CA GLU A 14 11.08 -4.08 -3.32
C GLU A 14 10.42 -5.22 -4.10
N GLY A 15 10.73 -6.47 -3.76
CA GLY A 15 10.15 -7.65 -4.40
C GLY A 15 8.63 -7.72 -4.26
N LEU A 16 8.10 -7.40 -3.07
CA LEU A 16 6.67 -7.42 -2.80
C LEU A 16 5.94 -6.36 -3.62
N ILE A 17 6.43 -5.12 -3.60
CA ILE A 17 5.82 -4.00 -4.32
C ILE A 17 5.92 -4.20 -5.83
N SER A 18 7.07 -4.61 -6.36
CA SER A 18 7.19 -4.91 -7.80
C SER A 18 6.27 -6.04 -8.24
N MET A 19 6.09 -7.06 -7.41
CA MET A 19 5.09 -8.10 -7.69
C MET A 19 3.67 -7.52 -7.69
N ALA A 20 3.32 -6.70 -6.70
CA ALA A 20 2.01 -6.06 -6.60
C ALA A 20 1.71 -5.22 -7.84
N PHE A 21 2.64 -4.35 -8.29
CA PHE A 21 2.50 -3.55 -9.51
C PHE A 21 2.35 -4.38 -10.79
N ARG A 22 2.90 -5.60 -10.82
CA ARG A 22 2.78 -6.50 -11.97
C ARG A 22 1.41 -7.19 -12.06
N VAL A 23 0.81 -7.53 -10.92
CA VAL A 23 -0.39 -8.39 -10.88
C VAL A 23 -1.68 -7.63 -10.54
N CYS A 24 -1.57 -6.45 -9.94
CA CYS A 24 -2.69 -5.62 -9.51
C CYS A 24 -3.00 -4.52 -10.52
N ASP A 25 -4.26 -4.10 -10.56
CA ASP A 25 -4.73 -3.03 -11.44
C ASP A 25 -4.63 -1.65 -10.77
N GLU A 26 -4.84 -1.60 -9.45
CA GLU A 26 -4.92 -0.35 -8.69
C GLU A 26 -4.23 -0.46 -7.33
N PHE A 27 -3.86 0.69 -6.77
CA PHE A 27 -3.48 0.81 -5.37
C PHE A 27 -4.09 2.08 -4.75
N ILE A 28 -4.08 2.12 -3.41
CA ILE A 28 -4.56 3.27 -2.64
C ILE A 28 -3.50 3.80 -1.68
N LEU A 29 -3.66 5.06 -1.33
CA LEU A 29 -3.01 5.73 -0.20
C LEU A 29 -4.03 6.56 0.55
N VAL A 30 -3.86 6.70 1.87
CA VAL A 30 -4.89 7.29 2.73
C VAL A 30 -4.37 8.54 3.45
N LYS A 31 -5.18 9.60 3.46
CA LYS A 31 -4.99 10.77 4.30
C LYS A 31 -6.18 10.91 5.25
N LYS A 32 -6.01 10.58 6.53
CA LYS A 32 -7.05 10.79 7.55
C LYS A 32 -7.25 12.29 7.82
N ASP A 33 -8.48 12.72 8.05
CA ASP A 33 -8.80 14.15 8.24
C ASP A 33 -8.12 14.79 9.44
N GLN A 34 -7.92 14.00 10.48
CA GLN A 34 -7.31 14.43 11.73
C GLN A 34 -5.81 14.69 11.62
N LEU A 35 -5.17 14.18 10.56
CA LEU A 35 -3.73 14.28 10.37
C LEU A 35 -3.39 15.53 9.57
N THR A 36 -2.49 16.33 10.13
CA THR A 36 -1.91 17.48 9.44
C THR A 36 -0.88 16.98 8.44
N LEU A 37 -0.89 17.57 7.24
CA LEU A 37 0.14 17.31 6.25
C LEU A 37 1.48 17.85 6.73
N THR A 38 2.50 17.00 6.72
CA THR A 38 3.88 17.41 6.95
C THR A 38 4.53 17.82 5.63
N PRO A 39 5.63 18.60 5.64
CA PRO A 39 6.33 18.95 4.40
C PRO A 39 6.77 17.73 3.57
N ALA A 40 7.09 16.60 4.22
CA ALA A 40 7.41 15.35 3.54
C ALA A 40 6.21 14.77 2.80
N MET A 41 5.05 14.72 3.47
CA MET A 41 3.79 14.26 2.86
C MET A 41 3.34 15.19 1.74
N GLU A 42 3.49 16.51 1.90
CA GLU A 42 3.17 17.49 0.84
C GLU A 42 4.03 17.28 -0.40
N ALA A 43 5.34 17.09 -0.22
CA ALA A 43 6.25 16.81 -1.32
C ALA A 43 5.89 15.53 -2.08
N LEU A 44 5.53 14.46 -1.35
CA LEU A 44 5.04 13.23 -1.97
C LEU A 44 3.69 13.43 -2.67
N ALA A 45 2.74 14.11 -2.04
CA ALA A 45 1.43 14.37 -2.60
C ALA A 45 1.50 15.15 -3.92
N GLU A 46 2.38 16.16 -4.03
CA GLU A 46 2.58 16.90 -5.28
C GLU A 46 3.21 16.03 -6.38
N ARG A 47 4.10 15.08 -6.04
CA ARG A 47 4.65 14.10 -7.00
C ARG A 47 3.59 13.11 -7.48
N LEU A 48 2.65 12.71 -6.61
CA LEU A 48 1.57 11.77 -6.91
C LEU A 48 0.41 12.42 -7.67
N LYS A 49 0.17 13.71 -7.48
CA LYS A 49 -0.97 14.47 -8.01
C LYS A 49 -1.28 14.25 -9.50
N PRO A 50 -0.30 14.19 -10.43
CA PRO A 50 -0.58 13.95 -11.84
C PRO A 50 -1.15 12.56 -12.14
N TYR A 51 -0.99 11.62 -11.21
CA TYR A 51 -1.36 10.22 -11.38
C TYR A 51 -2.63 9.83 -10.61
N VAL A 52 -3.20 10.75 -9.83
CA VAL A 52 -4.41 10.49 -9.05
C VAL A 52 -5.57 10.22 -10.01
N LYS A 53 -6.10 8.99 -9.97
CA LYS A 53 -7.28 8.60 -10.75
C LYS A 53 -8.55 9.21 -10.17
N THR A 54 -8.73 9.07 -8.87
CA THR A 54 -9.84 9.65 -8.13
C THR A 54 -9.52 9.73 -6.64
N VAL A 55 -10.22 10.61 -5.93
CA VAL A 55 -10.16 10.72 -4.48
C VAL A 55 -11.58 10.53 -3.95
N LYS A 56 -11.73 9.65 -2.96
CA LYS A 56 -13.02 9.39 -2.33
C LYS A 56 -12.95 9.73 -0.85
N LYS A 57 -13.96 10.44 -0.37
CA LYS A 57 -14.18 10.63 1.07
C LYS A 57 -14.78 9.35 1.63
N GLN A 58 -14.04 8.65 2.49
CA GLN A 58 -14.43 7.35 3.01
C GLN A 58 -14.11 7.25 4.50
N ASP A 59 -14.88 6.45 5.21
CA ASP A 59 -14.62 6.04 6.59
C ASP A 59 -14.10 4.60 6.65
N ALA A 60 -13.93 3.92 5.51
CA ALA A 60 -13.43 2.55 5.43
C ALA A 60 -12.55 2.33 4.20
N TRP A 61 -11.56 1.46 4.35
CA TRP A 61 -10.71 0.90 3.29
C TRP A 61 -10.25 -0.49 3.73
N PRO A 62 -9.53 -1.27 2.90
CA PRO A 62 -9.12 -2.62 3.30
C PRO A 62 -8.39 -2.61 4.63
N GLY A 63 -8.90 -3.39 5.59
CA GLY A 63 -8.32 -3.53 6.92
C GLY A 63 -8.76 -2.48 7.96
N THR A 64 -9.21 -1.30 7.55
CA THR A 64 -9.47 -0.19 8.48
C THR A 64 -10.89 0.38 8.35
N GLN A 65 -11.55 0.59 9.49
CA GLN A 65 -12.81 1.31 9.63
C GLN A 65 -12.66 2.42 10.68
N LEU A 66 -12.96 3.65 10.28
CA LEU A 66 -13.07 4.79 11.17
C LEU A 66 -14.47 4.87 11.78
N PHE A 67 -14.53 5.32 13.04
CA PHE A 67 -15.78 5.56 13.75
C PHE A 67 -15.96 7.06 14.01
N GLY A 68 -16.85 7.71 13.25
CA GLY A 68 -17.16 9.14 13.41
C GLY A 68 -16.19 10.10 12.70
N HIS A 69 -15.31 9.57 11.84
CA HIS A 69 -14.32 10.35 11.09
C HIS A 69 -14.21 9.85 9.65
N TYR A 70 -13.61 10.67 8.78
CA TYR A 70 -13.37 10.36 7.39
C TYR A 70 -11.90 10.53 7.02
N ALA A 71 -11.54 9.95 5.89
CA ALA A 71 -10.25 10.08 5.24
C ALA A 71 -10.46 10.34 3.75
N ASP A 72 -9.52 11.04 3.15
CA ASP A 72 -9.37 11.10 1.71
C ASP A 72 -8.57 9.87 1.27
N VAL A 73 -9.21 8.97 0.51
CA VAL A 73 -8.56 7.78 -0.06
C VAL A 73 -8.27 8.06 -1.53
N TYR A 74 -6.99 8.08 -1.86
CA TYR A 74 -6.48 8.34 -3.20
C TYR A 74 -6.35 7.02 -3.92
N TYR A 75 -6.94 6.93 -5.11
CA TYR A 75 -6.85 5.76 -5.99
C TYR A 75 -5.91 6.06 -7.15
N PHE A 76 -5.11 5.07 -7.52
CA PHE A 76 -4.13 5.14 -8.60
C PHE A 76 -4.19 3.87 -9.44
N ASP A 77 -4.02 4.00 -10.75
CA ASP A 77 -3.77 2.85 -11.63
C ASP A 77 -2.31 2.41 -11.51
N CYS A 78 -2.06 1.11 -11.35
CA CYS A 78 -0.70 0.55 -11.35
C CYS A 78 0.00 0.84 -12.68
N GLN A 79 1.11 1.56 -12.63
CA GLN A 79 1.90 1.92 -13.81
C GLN A 79 3.38 2.12 -13.44
N PRO A 80 4.33 1.90 -14.38
CA PRO A 80 5.76 1.93 -14.09
C PRO A 80 6.29 3.23 -13.43
N PRO A 81 5.83 4.44 -13.82
CA PRO A 81 6.24 5.66 -13.12
C PRO A 81 5.87 5.68 -11.64
N LEU A 82 4.73 5.11 -11.27
CA LEU A 82 4.28 5.02 -9.89
C LEU A 82 5.02 3.94 -9.12
N GLU A 83 5.33 2.79 -9.72
CA GLU A 83 6.15 1.76 -9.08
C GLU A 83 7.47 2.35 -8.59
N LYS A 84 8.18 3.04 -9.47
CA LYS A 84 9.43 3.72 -9.14
C LYS A 84 9.23 4.74 -8.01
N LEU A 85 8.18 5.55 -8.08
CA LEU A 85 7.89 6.56 -7.05
C LEU A 85 7.62 5.94 -5.68
N ILE A 86 6.84 4.86 -5.61
CA ILE A 86 6.52 4.14 -4.37
C ILE A 86 7.77 3.50 -3.78
N LEU A 87 8.61 2.86 -4.61
CA LEU A 87 9.88 2.26 -4.17
C LEU A 87 10.90 3.31 -3.70
N GLU A 88 10.88 4.53 -4.26
CA GLU A 88 11.74 5.63 -3.79
C GLU A 88 11.25 6.30 -2.49
N SER A 89 9.99 6.05 -2.10
CA SER A 89 9.35 6.78 -0.99
C SER A 89 9.49 6.08 0.36
N ALA A 90 9.72 4.78 0.38
CA ALA A 90 9.83 3.95 1.59
C ALA A 90 10.81 2.80 1.37
N ASP A 91 11.40 2.32 2.47
CA ASP A 91 12.23 1.11 2.51
C ASP A 91 11.50 -0.06 3.21
N GLY A 92 10.31 0.16 3.75
CA GLY A 92 9.50 -0.86 4.44
C GLY A 92 8.00 -0.68 4.24
N LEU A 93 7.26 -1.79 4.35
CA LEU A 93 5.80 -1.78 4.15
C LEU A 93 5.07 -0.98 5.24
N TYR A 94 5.54 -1.00 6.48
CA TYR A 94 4.89 -0.31 7.60
C TYR A 94 5.35 1.14 7.74
N GLU A 95 6.26 1.61 6.88
CA GLU A 95 6.64 3.02 6.81
C GLU A 95 5.56 3.92 6.17
N TRP A 96 4.56 3.32 5.50
CA TRP A 96 3.37 3.98 4.97
C TRP A 96 2.43 4.39 6.10
N VAL A 97 2.92 5.29 6.95
CA VAL A 97 2.27 5.77 8.17
C VAL A 97 2.65 7.24 8.41
N TRP A 98 1.75 8.00 9.01
CA TRP A 98 2.05 9.36 9.46
C TRP A 98 3.14 9.34 10.56
N PRO A 99 4.06 10.31 10.63
CA PRO A 99 4.08 11.63 9.96
C PRO A 99 4.82 11.70 8.62
N ASN A 100 5.45 10.61 8.18
CA ASN A 100 6.39 10.67 7.07
C ASN A 100 5.71 10.50 5.72
N LEU A 101 4.71 9.62 5.64
CA LEU A 101 4.03 9.24 4.40
C LEU A 101 2.51 9.29 4.55
N LEU A 102 1.82 9.14 3.41
CA LEU A 102 0.40 8.77 3.41
C LEU A 102 0.24 7.35 3.96
N GLU A 103 -0.92 7.05 4.53
CA GLU A 103 -1.12 5.81 5.27
C GLU A 103 -1.59 4.64 4.40
N ASP A 104 -1.33 3.42 4.88
CA ASP A 104 -1.98 2.17 4.50
C ASP A 104 -1.92 1.85 2.99
N LEU A 105 -0.71 1.73 2.43
CA LEU A 105 -0.50 1.32 1.03
C LEU A 105 -1.10 -0.07 0.77
N CYS A 106 -2.26 -0.12 0.11
CA CYS A 106 -2.97 -1.35 -0.25
C CYS A 106 -3.12 -1.47 -1.78
N PHE A 107 -3.13 -2.70 -2.30
CA PHE A 107 -3.27 -3.00 -3.73
C PHE A 107 -4.52 -3.81 -4.02
N PHE A 108 -5.04 -3.69 -5.25
CA PHE A 108 -6.26 -4.34 -5.72
C PHE A 108 -6.05 -5.04 -7.07
N LYS A 109 -6.60 -6.25 -7.19
CA LYS A 109 -6.65 -7.04 -8.42
C LYS A 109 -8.11 -7.37 -8.76
N GLY A 110 -8.57 -6.98 -9.95
CA GLY A 110 -9.97 -7.15 -10.36
C GLY A 110 -10.97 -6.45 -9.42
N GLY A 111 -10.55 -5.34 -8.80
CA GLY A 111 -11.36 -4.60 -7.81
C GLY A 111 -11.48 -5.27 -6.44
N GLN A 112 -10.80 -6.40 -6.20
CA GLN A 112 -10.70 -7.03 -4.88
C GLN A 112 -9.35 -6.69 -4.24
N PRO A 113 -9.29 -6.48 -2.90
CA PRO A 113 -8.01 -6.29 -2.22
C PRO A 113 -7.08 -7.48 -2.48
N TRP A 114 -5.81 -7.19 -2.77
CA TRP A 114 -4.77 -8.19 -3.00
C TRP A 114 -3.66 -8.07 -1.95
N LEU A 115 -3.15 -6.87 -1.68
CA LEU A 115 -2.30 -6.59 -0.52
C LEU A 115 -3.07 -5.65 0.40
N VAL A 116 -3.31 -6.08 1.62
CA VAL A 116 -3.87 -5.23 2.68
C VAL A 116 -2.76 -4.94 3.67
N ASN A 117 -2.57 -3.65 3.98
CA ASN A 117 -1.56 -3.15 4.89
C ASN A 117 -2.21 -2.14 5.83
N ILE A 118 -2.24 -2.47 7.11
CA ILE A 118 -2.65 -1.58 8.19
C ILE A 118 -1.36 -1.15 8.89
N ALA A 119 -0.67 -0.16 8.32
CA ALA A 119 0.73 0.12 8.62
C ALA A 119 0.93 0.51 10.10
N HIS A 120 0.01 1.29 10.64
CA HIS A 120 0.01 1.73 12.04
C HIS A 120 -0.26 0.59 13.04
N GLU A 121 -0.84 -0.53 12.60
CA GLU A 121 -1.06 -1.74 13.40
C GLU A 121 0.02 -2.80 13.15
N HIS A 122 0.96 -2.55 12.23
CA HIS A 122 1.99 -3.50 11.80
C HIS A 122 1.41 -4.85 11.33
N GLU A 123 0.24 -4.79 10.70
CA GLU A 123 -0.48 -5.95 10.18
C GLU A 123 -0.66 -5.86 8.67
N ALA A 124 -0.27 -6.91 7.96
CA ALA A 124 -0.51 -7.03 6.53
C ALA A 124 -0.73 -8.47 6.10
N TRP A 125 -1.48 -8.64 5.01
CA TRP A 125 -1.71 -9.94 4.39
C TRP A 125 -1.95 -9.83 2.89
N ILE A 126 -1.69 -10.93 2.20
CA ILE A 126 -1.95 -11.10 0.78
C ILE A 126 -3.22 -11.95 0.61
N GLN A 127 -4.14 -11.48 -0.23
CA GLN A 127 -5.38 -12.18 -0.60
C GLN A 127 -5.27 -12.72 -2.03
N THR A 128 -4.82 -13.97 -2.13
CA THR A 128 -4.82 -14.71 -3.39
C THR A 128 -4.94 -16.22 -3.13
N ASP A 129 -5.52 -16.94 -4.08
CA ASP A 129 -5.52 -18.40 -4.19
C ASP A 129 -4.74 -18.89 -5.43
N ASP A 130 -4.17 -17.97 -6.21
CA ASP A 130 -3.38 -18.25 -7.39
C ASP A 130 -2.04 -18.91 -6.99
N ARG A 131 -1.82 -20.13 -7.46
CA ARG A 131 -0.64 -20.93 -7.09
C ARG A 131 0.67 -20.35 -7.62
N GLU A 132 0.64 -19.69 -8.78
CA GLU A 132 1.82 -19.05 -9.34
C GLU A 132 2.19 -17.82 -8.53
N GLU A 133 1.21 -17.00 -8.14
CA GLU A 133 1.44 -15.87 -7.24
C GLU A 133 1.98 -16.32 -5.89
N ILE A 134 1.35 -17.35 -5.30
CA ILE A 134 1.81 -17.93 -4.02
C ILE A 134 3.25 -18.42 -4.11
N SER A 135 3.61 -19.07 -5.21
CA SER A 135 4.98 -19.51 -5.44
C SER A 135 5.94 -18.32 -5.61
N GLN A 136 5.51 -17.22 -6.24
CA GLN A 136 6.34 -16.06 -6.51
C GLN A 136 6.69 -15.30 -5.23
N PHE A 137 5.72 -14.91 -4.39
CA PHE A 137 6.08 -14.17 -3.18
C PHE A 137 6.74 -15.05 -2.11
N ARG A 138 6.47 -16.36 -2.07
CA ARG A 138 7.28 -17.29 -1.24
C ARG A 138 8.73 -17.42 -1.71
N GLY A 139 9.01 -17.03 -2.96
CA GLY A 139 10.37 -16.95 -3.50
C GLY A 139 11.05 -15.60 -3.26
N ILE A 140 10.36 -14.60 -2.70
CA ILE A 140 10.97 -13.30 -2.37
C ILE A 140 11.87 -13.49 -1.15
N GLU A 141 13.17 -13.27 -1.35
CA GLU A 141 14.15 -13.34 -0.28
C GLU A 141 13.83 -12.31 0.83
N GLY A 142 13.76 -12.78 2.07
CA GLY A 142 13.45 -11.95 3.25
C GLY A 142 11.97 -11.69 3.50
N LEU A 143 11.06 -12.12 2.62
CA LEU A 143 9.62 -12.05 2.88
C LEU A 143 9.16 -13.29 3.68
N MET A 144 8.65 -13.06 4.88
CA MET A 144 8.18 -14.14 5.77
C MET A 144 6.65 -14.14 5.84
N VAL A 145 6.04 -15.27 5.48
CA VAL A 145 4.59 -15.43 5.38
C VAL A 145 4.09 -16.77 5.92
N TYR A 146 2.83 -16.85 6.36
CA TYR A 146 2.14 -18.09 6.76
C TYR A 146 0.72 -18.21 6.22
#